data_AF-M8C6X9-F1
#
_entry.id   AF-M8C6X9-F1
#
_cell.length_a   1.000
_cell.length_b   1.000
_cell.length_c   1.000
_cell.angle_alpha   90.00
_cell.angle_beta   90.00
_cell.angle_gamma   90.00
#
_symmetry.space_group_name_H-M   'P 1'
#
loop_
_entity.id
_entity.type
_entity.pdbx_description
1 polymer ?
#
loop_
_entity_poly.entity_id
_entity_poly.type
_entity_poly.pdbx_seq_one_letter_code
_entity_poly.pdbx_strand_id
1 'polypeptide(L)' 'MDADHDELPISTADGTTSVMALFIKGVDNRATLTMNWSSFFHKANMKKGCTYAFTFKCTSKGLCMIVYPI' A
#
# COMPACT_ATOMS: atom_id res chain seq x y z
N MET A 1 -7.73 -1.33 -22.81
CA MET A 1 -7.31 -2.34 -21.83
C MET A 1 -7.70 -1.78 -20.48
N ASP A 2 -8.74 -2.34 -19.86
CA ASP A 2 -9.04 -2.04 -18.47
C ASP A 2 -7.86 -2.55 -17.66
N ALA A 3 -7.12 -1.63 -17.05
CA ALA A 3 -6.18 -2.03 -16.02
C ALA A 3 -7.04 -2.49 -14.84
N ASP A 4 -6.82 -3.72 -14.37
CA ASP A 4 -7.42 -4.19 -13.12
C ASP A 4 -6.97 -3.22 -12.01
N HIS A 5 -7.91 -2.41 -11.58
CA HIS A 5 -7.76 -1.35 -10.60
C HIS A 5 -8.44 -1.81 -9.33
N ASP A 6 -7.65 -2.31 -8.40
CA ASP A 6 -8.15 -2.77 -7.11
C ASP A 6 -7.89 -1.71 -6.04
N GLU A 7 -8.91 -1.43 -5.23
CA GLU A 7 -8.73 -0.67 -4.01
C GLU A 7 -8.00 -1.55 -2.98
N LEU A 8 -6.85 -1.07 -2.50
CA LEU A 8 -5.99 -1.76 -1.54
C LEU A 8 -5.93 -0.98 -0.22
N PRO A 9 -6.48 -1.53 0.88
CA PRO A 9 -6.26 -0.99 2.21
C PRO A 9 -4.79 -1.13 2.59
N ILE A 10 -4.18 -0.03 3.05
CA ILE A 10 -2.80 0.01 3.52
C ILE A 10 -2.79 0.54 4.95
N SER A 11 -2.12 -0.16 5.86
CA SER A 11 -1.92 0.33 7.22
C SER A 11 -0.47 0.17 7.70
N THR A 12 -0.08 0.97 8.69
CA THR A 12 1.11 0.69 9.50
C THR A 12 0.85 -0.52 10.40
N ALA A 13 1.92 -1.19 10.83
CA ALA A 13 1.85 -2.34 11.71
C ALA A 13 1.15 -2.07 13.05
N ASP A 14 1.33 -0.87 13.59
CA ASP A 14 0.71 -0.40 14.82
C ASP A 14 -0.75 0.08 14.62
N GLY A 15 -1.23 0.09 13.37
CA GLY A 15 -2.58 0.52 13.00
C GLY A 15 -2.84 2.03 13.13
N THR A 16 -1.84 2.84 13.47
CA THR A 16 -2.02 4.29 13.70
C THR A 16 -2.30 5.06 12.42
N THR A 17 -1.79 4.59 11.28
CA THR A 17 -2.06 5.15 9.96
C THR A 17 -2.71 4.10 9.08
N SER A 18 -3.82 4.47 8.44
CA SER A 18 -4.49 3.64 7.43
C SER A 18 -5.04 4.50 6.30
N VAL A 19 -4.91 4.02 5.07
CA VAL A 19 -5.49 4.65 3.87
C VAL A 19 -6.05 3.59 2.93
N MET A 20 -6.95 4.03 2.05
CA MET A 20 -7.29 3.28 0.84
C MET A 20 -6.46 3.79 -0.32
N ALA A 21 -5.63 2.92 -0.90
CA ALA A 21 -4.83 3.24 -2.07
C ALA A 21 -5.33 2.52 -3.32
N LEU A 22 -5.04 3.08 -4.48
CA LEU A 22 -5.30 2.41 -5.75
C LEU A 22 -4.08 1.55 -6.12
N PHE A 23 -4.29 0.25 -6.27
CA PHE A 23 -3.30 -0.72 -6.70
C PHE A 23 -3.51 -1.05 -8.18
N ILE A 24 -2.47 -0.80 -8.98
CA ILE A 24 -2.52 -0.99 -10.43
C ILE A 24 -1.43 -1.99 -10.82
N LYS A 25 -1.84 -3.11 -11.42
CA LYS A 25 -0.91 -4.05 -12.04
C LYS A 25 -0.67 -3.66 -13.50
N GLY A 26 0.54 -3.21 -13.80
CA GLY A 26 0.97 -2.90 -15.16
C GLY A 26 1.20 -4.16 -15.99
N VAL A 27 1.10 -4.02 -17.31
CA VAL A 27 1.42 -5.09 -18.28
C VAL A 27 2.90 -5.48 -18.28
N ASP A 28 3.76 -4.65 -17.70
CA ASP A 28 5.20 -4.82 -17.56
C ASP A 28 5.59 -5.57 -16.27
N ASN A 29 4.63 -6.25 -15.63
CA ASN A 29 4.78 -6.94 -14.34
C ASN A 29 5.18 -6.04 -13.17
N ARG A 30 5.03 -4.72 -13.30
CA ARG A 30 5.20 -3.78 -12.18
C ARG A 30 3.85 -3.51 -11.54
N ALA A 31 3.85 -3.31 -10.23
CA ALA A 31 2.69 -2.83 -9.51
C ALA A 31 2.94 -1.42 -9.01
N THR A 32 1.95 -0.54 -9.15
CA THR A 32 2.03 0.86 -8.70
C THR A 32 0.93 1.16 -7.70
N LEU A 33 1.31 1.79 -6.59
CA LEU A 33 0.39 2.38 -5.62
C LEU A 33 0.26 3.86 -5.93
N THR A 34 -0.95 4.34 -6.17
CA THR A 34 -1.18 5.75 -6.54
C THR A 34 -1.96 6.49 -5.47
N MET A 35 -3.28 6.64 -5.64
CA MET A 35 -4.16 7.41 -4.77
C MET A 35 -3.84 7.21 -3.28
N ASN A 36 -3.77 8.30 -2.52
CA ASN A 36 -3.47 8.33 -1.08
C ASN A 36 -2.11 7.77 -0.62
N TRP A 37 -1.26 7.21 -1.50
CA TRP A 37 0.07 6.71 -1.11
C TRP A 37 0.97 7.80 -0.52
N SER A 38 1.01 8.98 -1.15
CA SER A 38 1.78 10.13 -0.62
C SER A 38 1.28 10.56 0.76
N SER A 39 -0.03 10.60 0.96
CA SER A 39 -0.65 10.90 2.25
C SER A 39 -0.27 9.87 3.32
N PHE A 40 -0.28 8.58 2.97
CA PHE A 40 0.18 7.51 3.86
C PHE A 40 1.64 7.68 4.23
N PHE A 41 2.52 7.90 3.24
CA PHE A 41 3.96 8.10 3.47
C PHE A 41 4.22 9.22 4.49
N HIS A 42 3.52 10.36 4.36
CA HIS A 42 3.65 11.47 5.30
C HIS A 42 3.06 11.15 6.68
N LYS A 43 1.86 10.57 6.75
CA LYS A 43 1.17 10.26 8.02
C LYS A 43 1.86 9.16 8.82
N ALA A 44 2.38 8.13 8.14
CA ALA A 44 3.18 7.07 8.72
C ALA A 44 4.61 7.51 9.06
N ASN A 45 4.94 8.81 8.87
CA ASN A 45 6.26 9.39 9.11
C ASN A 45 7.40 8.62 8.41
N MET A 46 7.12 8.07 7.23
CA MET A 46 8.12 7.37 6.43
C MET A 46 9.17 8.37 5.92
N LYS A 47 10.40 7.90 5.74
CA LYS A 47 11.54 8.71 5.33
C LYS A 47 12.16 8.15 4.06
N LYS A 48 12.51 9.06 3.14
CA LYS A 48 13.21 8.70 1.91
C LYS A 48 14.57 8.12 2.28
N GLY A 49 14.92 6.99 1.65
CA GLY A 49 16.18 6.28 1.91
C GLY A 49 16.11 5.26 3.05
N CYS A 50 15.02 5.21 3.81
CA CYS A 50 14.78 4.13 4.77
C CYS A 50 14.18 2.91 4.08
N THR A 51 14.43 1.74 4.65
CA THR A 51 13.89 0.47 4.18
C THR A 51 12.63 0.12 4.97
N TYR A 52 11.64 -0.43 4.29
CA TYR A 52 10.37 -0.86 4.87
C TYR A 52 10.00 -2.24 4.33
N ALA A 53 9.38 -3.06 5.17
CA ALA A 53 8.81 -4.33 4.76
C ALA A 53 7.32 -4.16 4.45
N PHE A 54 6.89 -4.78 3.35
CA PHE A 54 5.51 -4.77 2.88
C PHE A 54 4.95 -6.18 2.96
N THR A 55 3.95 -6.38 3.79
CA THR A 55 3.28 -7.69 3.94
C THR A 55 1.89 -7.61 3.35
N PHE A 56 1.61 -8.47 2.38
CA PHE A 56 0.28 -8.65 1.83
C PHE A 56 -0.48 -9.72 2.61
N LYS A 57 -1.73 -9.44 2.98
CA LYS A 57 -2.60 -10.36 3.71
C LYS A 57 -3.96 -10.44 3.03
N CYS A 58 -4.40 -11.66 2.73
CA CYS A 58 -5.78 -11.89 2.35
C CYS A 58 -6.67 -11.92 3.59
N THR A 59 -7.76 -11.16 3.57
CA THR A 59 -8.78 -11.13 4.61
C THR A 59 -10.12 -11.54 4.00
N SER A 60 -11.15 -11.73 4.84
CA SER A 60 -12.52 -11.95 4.38
C SER A 60 -13.08 -10.76 3.58
N LYS A 61 -12.46 -9.58 3.68
CA LYS A 61 -12.82 -8.36 2.96
C LYS A 61 -11.96 -8.10 1.71
N GLY A 62 -11.05 -9.01 1.39
CA GLY A 62 -10.10 -8.86 0.28
C GLY A 62 -8.65 -8.70 0.74
N LEU A 63 -7.79 -8.35 -0.21
CA LEU A 63 -6.37 -8.12 -0.01
C LEU A 63 -6.14 -6.83 0.77
N CYS A 64 -5.20 -6.83 1.72
CA CYS A 64 -4.67 -5.62 2.33
C CYS A 64 -3.14 -5.68 2.44
N MET A 65 -2.52 -4.53 2.65
CA MET A 65 -1.08 -4.41 2.85
C MET A 65 -0.77 -3.78 4.21
N ILE A 66 0.20 -4.36 4.92
CA ILE A 66 0.71 -3.83 6.19
C ILE A 66 2.17 -3.43 5.98
N VAL A 67 2.52 -2.21 6.39
CA VAL A 67 3.86 -1.65 6.26
C VAL A 67 4.57 -1.64 7.62
N TYR A 68 5.78 -2.20 7.64
CA TYR A 68 6.64 -2.28 8.82
C TYR A 68 7.92 -1.47 8.59
N PRO A 69 8.37 -0.65 9.55
CA PRO A 69 9.75 -0.17 9.57
C PRO A 69 10.70 -1.35 9.83
N ILE A 70 11.92 -1.26 9.31
CA ILE A 70 13.01 -2.23 9.55
C ILE A 70 14.05 -1.59 10.47
#